data_AF-A0A926PWV2-F1
#
_entry.id   AF-A0A926PWV2-F1
#
_cell.length_a   1.000
_cell.length_b   1.000
_cell.length_c   1.000
_cell.angle_alpha   90.00
_cell.angle_beta   90.00
_cell.angle_gamma   90.00
#
_symmetry.space_group_name_H-M   'P 1'
#
loop_
_entity.id
_entity.type
_entity.pdbx_description
1 polymer ?
#
loop_
_entity_poly.entity_id
_entity_poly.type
_entity_poly.pdbx_seq_one_letter_code
_entity_poly.pdbx_strand_id
1 'polypeptide(L)' 'MSSAIEWTTEAEARLKEVPFFVRPAARKKIEKFAQDAGLTQITVEVYEQAKQKFGSS' A
#
# COMPACT_ATOMS: atom_id res chain seq x y z
N MET A 1 13.86 -13.62 7.90
CA MET A 1 13.55 -12.21 8.24
C MET A 1 12.46 -11.75 7.28
N SER A 2 11.21 -11.66 7.74
CA SER A 2 10.16 -11.01 6.94
C SER A 2 10.46 -9.52 6.92
N SER A 3 11.08 -9.04 5.84
CA SER A 3 11.30 -7.61 5.62
C SER A 3 9.94 -6.94 5.56
N ALA A 4 9.51 -6.39 6.69
CA ALA A 4 8.29 -5.62 6.76
C ALA A 4 8.49 -4.40 5.86
N ILE A 5 7.58 -4.21 4.90
CA ILE A 5 7.61 -2.99 4.08
C ILE A 5 7.27 -1.81 4.98
N GLU A 6 8.12 -0.79 4.92
CA GLU A 6 7.94 0.44 5.68
C GLU A 6 6.89 1.31 5.00
N TRP A 7 6.02 1.94 5.78
CA TRP A 7 5.06 2.91 5.27
C TRP A 7 5.46 4.30 5.72
N THR A 8 5.38 5.29 4.82
CA THR A 8 5.52 6.67 5.25
C THR A 8 4.25 7.14 5.95
N THR A 9 4.39 8.12 6.84
CA THR A 9 3.27 8.71 7.59
C THR A 9 2.15 9.18 6.66
N GLU A 10 2.50 9.74 5.52
CA GLU A 10 1.56 10.24 4.51
C GLU A 10 0.82 9.10 3.80
N ALA A 11 1.51 8.00 3.48
CA ALA A 11 0.88 6.81 2.90
C ALA A 11 -0.05 6.11 3.92
N GLU A 12 0.35 6.05 5.19
CA GLU A 12 -0.51 5.54 6.25
C GLU A 12 -1.75 6.41 6.46
N ALA A 13 -1.63 7.74 6.33
CA ALA A 13 -2.77 8.64 6.39
C ALA A 13 -3.78 8.34 5.26
N ARG A 14 -3.30 8.11 4.03
CA ARG A 14 -4.18 7.70 2.91
C ARG A 14 -4.86 6.36 3.17
N LEU A 15 -4.14 5.40 3.76
CA LEU A 15 -4.70 4.11 4.15
C LEU A 15 -5.75 4.24 5.27
N LYS A 16 -5.67 5.26 6.13
CA LYS A 16 -6.67 5.54 7.18
C LYS A 16 -8.01 6.03 6.61
N GLU A 17 -8.01 6.69 5.45
CA GLU A 17 -9.24 7.06 4.73
C GLU A 17 -10.01 5.82 4.20
N VAL A 18 -9.30 4.70 4.00
CA VAL A 18 -9.92 3.44 3.58
C VAL A 18 -10.71 2.85 4.76
N PRO A 19 -11.97 2.42 4.54
CA PRO A 19 -12.80 1.83 5.59
C PRO A 19 -12.11 0.65 6.28
N PHE A 20 -12.24 0.56 7.61
CA PHE A 20 -11.46 -0.37 8.42
C PHE A 20 -11.60 -1.85 8.01
N PHE A 21 -12.78 -2.25 7.51
CA PHE A 21 -13.05 -3.63 7.11
C PHE A 21 -12.35 -4.05 5.81
N VAL A 22 -12.08 -3.11 4.90
CA VAL A 22 -11.29 -3.35 3.68
C VAL A 22 -9.82 -2.97 3.83
N ARG A 23 -9.47 -2.20 4.87
CA ARG A 23 -8.10 -1.72 5.11
C ARG A 23 -7.04 -2.83 5.15
N PRO A 24 -7.22 -3.98 5.85
CA PRO A 24 -6.23 -5.06 5.84
C PRO A 24 -6.00 -5.64 4.43
N ALA A 25 -7.07 -5.75 3.63
CA ALA A 25 -6.97 -6.24 2.26
C ALA A 25 -6.25 -5.22 1.36
N ALA A 26 -6.58 -3.94 1.48
CA ALA A 26 -5.90 -2.86 0.77
C ALA A 26 -4.41 -2.81 1.12
N ARG A 27 -4.06 -2.85 2.42
CA ARG A 27 -2.69 -2.85 2.91
C ARG A 27 -1.87 -3.99 2.31
N LYS A 28 -2.36 -5.23 2.40
CA LYS A 28 -1.69 -6.41 1.82
C LYS A 28 -1.47 -6.28 0.32
N LYS A 29 -2.46 -5.76 -0.41
CA LYS A 29 -2.35 -5.56 -1.86
C LYS A 29 -1.25 -4.56 -2.21
N ILE A 30 -1.16 -3.45 -1.47
CA ILE A 30 -0.16 -2.40 -1.70
C ILE A 30 1.23 -2.88 -1.27
N GLU A 31 1.34 -3.58 -0.14
CA GLU A 31 2.59 -4.23 0.27
C GLU A 31 3.06 -5.23 -0.78
N LYS A 32 2.17 -6.07 -1.30
CA LYS A 32 2.52 -6.99 -2.39
C LYS A 32 2.97 -6.25 -3.65
N PHE A 33 2.30 -5.16 -4.03
CA PHE A 33 2.71 -4.33 -5.16
C PHE A 33 4.13 -3.78 -4.96
N ALA A 34 4.44 -3.27 -3.78
CA ALA A 34 5.77 -2.76 -3.45
C ALA A 34 6.83 -3.88 -3.46
N GLN A 35 6.52 -5.05 -2.89
CA GLN A 35 7.41 -6.23 -2.94
C GLN A 35 7.70 -6.66 -4.37
N ASP A 36 6.66 -6.78 -5.20
CA ASP A 36 6.79 -7.20 -6.59
C ASP A 36 7.56 -6.15 -7.43
N ALA A 37 7.54 -4.88 -7.02
CA ALA A 37 8.32 -3.79 -7.60
C ALA A 37 9.75 -3.65 -7.02
N GLY A 38 10.14 -4.50 -6.06
CA GLY A 38 11.43 -4.41 -5.37
C GLY A 38 11.58 -3.20 -4.43
N LEU A 39 10.45 -2.59 -4.05
CA LEU A 39 10.38 -1.45 -3.15
C LEU A 39 10.28 -1.93 -1.70
N THR A 40 11.05 -1.31 -0.81
CA THR A 40 11.02 -1.59 0.63
C THR A 40 10.20 -0.57 1.42
N GLN A 41 9.79 0.51 0.76
CA GLN A 41 9.04 1.62 1.35
C GLN A 41 7.83 1.97 0.50
N ILE A 42 6.67 2.17 1.15
CA ILE A 42 5.44 2.65 0.54
C ILE A 42 5.31 4.15 0.84
N THR A 43 5.58 4.95 -0.17
CA THR A 43 5.27 6.38 -0.19
C THR A 43 3.85 6.62 -0.72
N VAL A 44 3.41 7.88 -0.72
CA VAL A 44 2.13 8.28 -1.32
C VAL A 44 2.09 7.93 -2.81
N GLU A 45 3.20 8.10 -3.54
CA GLU A 45 3.26 7.73 -4.96
C GLU A 45 3.05 6.23 -5.17
N VAL A 46 3.67 5.38 -4.34
CA VAL A 46 3.51 3.92 -4.40
C VAL A 46 2.06 3.54 -4.07
N TYR A 47 1.47 4.16 -3.05
CA TYR A 47 0.08 3.97 -2.68
C TYR A 47 -0.87 4.30 -3.83
N GLU A 48 -0.71 5.47 -4.45
CA GLU A 48 -1.58 5.90 -5.56
C GLU A 48 -1.39 5.03 -6.81
N GLN A 49 -0.15 4.63 -7.14
CA GLN A 49 0.12 3.68 -8.23
C GLN A 49 -0.57 2.33 -7.99
N ALA A 50 -0.45 1.79 -6.78
CA ALA A 50 -1.09 0.54 -6.41
C ALA A 50 -2.62 0.67 -6.49
N LYS A 51 -3.18 1.76 -5.97
CA LYS A 51 -4.62 2.06 -6.01
C LYS A 51 -5.16 2.16 -7.44
N GLN A 52 -4.47 2.85 -8.35
CA GLN A 52 -4.85 2.92 -9.76
C GLN A 52 -4.90 1.53 -10.41
N LYS A 53 -3.93 0.66 -10.08
CA LYS A 53 -3.87 -0.71 -10.56
C LYS A 53 -5.00 -1.59 -10.04
N PHE A 54 -5.53 -1.31 -8.84
CA PHE A 54 -6.66 -2.05 -8.26
C PHE A 54 -8.04 -1.49 -8.64
N GLY A 55 -8.15 -0.21 -9.00
CA GLY A 55 -9.41 0.45 -9.37
C GLY A 55 -9.78 0.33 -10.85
N SER A 56 -8.93 -0.28 -11.68
CA SER A 56 -9.11 -0.37 -13.14
C SER A 56 -9.58 -1.76 -13.61
N SER A 57 -10.44 -2.44 -12.85
CA SER A 57 -11.06 -3.71 -13.27
C SER A 57 -12.55 -3.72 -12.98
#